data_AF-A0A148N4Q3-F1
#
_entry.id   AF-A0A148N4Q3-F1
#
_cell.length_a   1.000
_cell.length_b   1.000
_cell.length_c   1.000
_cell.angle_alpha   90.00
_cell.angle_beta   90.00
_cell.angle_gamma   90.00
#
_symmetry.space_group_name_H-M   'P 1'
#
loop_
_entity.id
_entity.type
_entity.pdbx_description
1 polymer ?
#
loop_
_entity_poly.entity_id
_entity_poly.type
_entity_poly.pdbx_seq_one_letter_code
_entity_poly.pdbx_strand_id
1 'polypeptide(L)'
;MRLIILPILFAFLAVGCESGGQSSSAKSTVIEGLVIGEEGPAEKARIEAVDSRGQIIAKAQVKGEGRYQITLPANANYPVLLKATLPQERNKVFQAVVTSDLVEEQDISPMTDLVVKSALGQGGLTPENIARAAGAAINQRPTQGGKRTSSGFKGDLTKQYSGWH
;
A
#
# COMPACT_ATOMS: atom_id res chain seq x y z
N MET A 1 -31.34 -63.65 3.26
CA MET A 1 -30.39 -64.61 2.69
C MET A 1 -29.00 -63.99 2.67
N ARG A 2 -28.00 -64.75 3.13
CA ARG A 2 -26.58 -64.36 3.28
C ARG A 2 -25.86 -64.31 1.92
N LEU A 3 -24.83 -63.47 1.81
CA LEU A 3 -23.53 -63.69 1.14
C LEU A 3 -22.72 -62.38 1.34
N ILE A 4 -21.80 -62.22 2.29
CA ILE A 4 -20.41 -62.70 2.36
C ILE A 4 -19.77 -62.90 0.98
N ILE A 5 -18.87 -61.99 0.59
CA ILE A 5 -17.56 -62.23 -0.06
C ILE A 5 -16.68 -60.98 0.16
N LEU A 6 -15.52 -61.22 0.77
CA LEU A 6 -14.32 -60.39 0.90
C LEU A 6 -13.16 -61.39 0.71
N PRO A 7 -11.93 -61.05 0.25
CA PRO A 7 -11.38 -59.85 -0.38
C PRO A 7 -10.74 -60.15 -1.77
N ILE A 8 -10.49 -59.13 -2.60
CA ILE A 8 -9.48 -59.24 -3.68
C ILE A 8 -8.44 -58.15 -3.47
N LEU A 9 -7.27 -58.63 -3.07
CA LEU A 9 -5.99 -57.96 -3.05
C LEU A 9 -5.61 -57.62 -4.51
N PHE A 10 -5.57 -56.34 -4.86
CA PHE A 10 -4.99 -55.89 -6.13
C PHE A 10 -3.91 -54.86 -5.83
N ALA A 11 -2.66 -55.34 -5.82
CA ALA A 11 -1.48 -54.52 -5.80
C ALA A 11 -1.29 -53.91 -7.20
N PHE A 12 -1.55 -52.62 -7.35
CA PHE A 12 -1.09 -51.84 -8.50
C PHE A 12 0.14 -51.03 -8.08
N LEU A 13 1.31 -51.50 -8.52
CA LEU A 13 2.52 -50.68 -8.63
C LEU A 13 2.31 -49.72 -9.79
N ALA A 14 2.09 -48.44 -9.48
CA ALA A 14 2.25 -47.34 -10.43
C ALA A 14 3.50 -46.55 -10.03
N VAL A 15 4.57 -46.80 -10.79
CA VAL A 15 5.74 -45.93 -10.92
C VAL A 15 5.30 -44.67 -11.66
N GLY A 16 5.76 -43.51 -11.18
CA GLY A 16 5.87 -42.29 -11.98
C GLY A 16 4.91 -41.16 -11.60
N CYS A 17 5.41 -40.18 -10.86
CA CYS A 17 5.37 -38.81 -11.35
C CYS A 17 6.55 -38.03 -10.76
N GLU A 18 7.56 -37.89 -11.61
CA GLU A 18 8.50 -36.80 -11.57
C GLU A 18 7.72 -35.48 -11.64
N SER A 19 7.87 -34.67 -10.60
CA SER A 19 7.92 -33.22 -10.69
C SER A 19 8.26 -32.75 -9.30
N GLY A 20 9.52 -32.36 -9.10
CA GLY A 20 9.92 -31.53 -7.98
C GLY A 20 9.12 -30.24 -8.06
N GLY A 21 7.94 -30.25 -7.44
CA GLY A 21 7.18 -29.06 -7.15
C GLY A 21 8.06 -28.24 -6.22
N GLN A 22 8.72 -27.24 -6.79
CA GLN A 22 9.15 -26.07 -6.05
C GLN A 22 7.86 -25.51 -5.45
N SER A 23 7.52 -26.00 -4.25
CA SER A 23 6.53 -25.40 -3.40
C SER A 23 7.09 -24.03 -3.10
N SER A 24 6.72 -23.05 -3.93
CA SER A 24 6.80 -21.65 -3.61
C SER A 24 5.94 -21.49 -2.37
N SER A 25 6.56 -21.74 -1.22
CA SER A 25 6.00 -21.53 0.10
C SER A 25 5.48 -20.11 0.06
N ALA A 26 4.16 -19.98 0.03
CA ALA A 26 3.51 -18.72 -0.11
C ALA A 26 4.00 -17.89 1.09
N LYS A 27 4.88 -16.91 0.83
CA LYS A 27 5.53 -16.11 1.86
C LYS A 27 4.60 -14.98 2.25
N SER A 28 4.23 -14.91 3.52
CA SER A 28 3.52 -13.77 4.07
C SER A 28 4.42 -12.54 4.05
N THR A 29 3.87 -11.39 3.66
CA THR A 29 4.59 -10.11 3.65
C THR A 29 4.26 -9.35 4.93
N VAL A 30 5.29 -8.85 5.62
CA VAL A 30 5.12 -7.93 6.75
C VAL A 30 5.33 -6.53 6.23
N ILE A 31 4.38 -5.64 6.52
CA ILE A 31 4.44 -4.23 6.16
C ILE A 31 4.45 -3.41 7.43
N GLU A 32 5.41 -2.51 7.53
CA GLU A 32 5.57 -1.56 8.61
C GLU A 32 5.41 -0.13 8.11
N GLY A 33 5.13 0.80 9.02
CA GLY A 33 5.09 2.22 8.67
C GLY A 33 4.45 3.07 9.74
N LEU A 34 4.21 4.32 9.39
CA LEU A 34 3.54 5.31 10.22
C LEU A 34 2.14 5.62 9.70
N VAL A 35 1.21 5.80 10.62
CA VAL A 35 -0.08 6.43 10.38
C VAL A 35 0.03 7.88 10.84
N ILE A 36 -0.06 8.80 9.88
CA ILE A 36 0.00 10.23 10.08
C ILE A 36 -1.36 10.79 9.66
N GLY A 37 -2.01 11.52 10.56
CA GLY A 37 -3.24 12.24 10.27
C GLY A 37 -2.99 13.70 9.90
N GLU A 38 -4.03 14.53 9.94
CA GLU A 38 -3.90 15.98 9.81
C GLU A 38 -3.35 16.63 11.08
N GLU A 39 -3.56 16.01 12.24
CA GLU A 39 -3.11 16.53 13.54
C GLU A 39 -1.70 16.02 13.94
N GLY A 40 -1.09 15.16 13.12
CA GLY A 40 0.23 14.56 13.37
C GLY A 40 0.19 13.03 13.42
N PRO A 41 1.21 12.38 14.01
CA PRO A 41 1.23 10.93 14.17
C PRO A 41 0.01 10.43 14.94
N ALA A 42 -0.58 9.32 14.49
CA ALA A 42 -1.80 8.83 15.10
C ALA A 42 -1.56 8.21 16.49
N GLU A 43 -2.25 8.68 17.54
CA GLU A 43 -2.20 8.00 18.84
C GLU A 43 -2.93 6.65 18.80
N LYS A 44 -4.03 6.58 18.04
CA LYS A 44 -4.83 5.36 17.85
C LYS A 44 -5.34 5.31 16.42
N ALA A 45 -5.27 4.13 15.81
CA ALA A 45 -5.89 3.86 14.52
C ALA A 45 -6.28 2.39 14.38
N ARG A 46 -7.30 2.11 13.59
CA ARG A 46 -7.62 0.76 13.10
C ARG A 46 -7.20 0.66 11.64
N ILE A 47 -6.41 -0.34 11.32
CA ILE A 47 -5.92 -0.57 9.96
C ILE A 47 -6.57 -1.81 9.41
N GLU A 48 -7.09 -1.70 8.19
CA GLU A 48 -7.62 -2.82 7.41
C GLU A 48 -6.92 -2.88 6.06
N ALA A 49 -6.40 -4.05 5.71
CA ALA A 49 -5.86 -4.33 4.37
C ALA A 49 -6.96 -4.95 3.52
N VAL A 50 -7.27 -4.30 2.40
CA VAL A 50 -8.30 -4.73 1.46
C VAL A 50 -7.65 -5.11 0.15
N ASP A 51 -7.84 -6.34 -0.31
CA ASP A 51 -7.27 -6.80 -1.59
C ASP A 51 -8.03 -6.21 -2.79
N SER A 52 -7.53 -6.47 -4.00
CA SER A 52 -8.16 -5.98 -5.24
C SER A 52 -9.55 -6.56 -5.50
N ARG A 53 -9.98 -7.60 -4.76
CA ARG A 53 -11.34 -8.18 -4.80
C ARG A 53 -12.27 -7.53 -3.78
N GLY A 54 -11.80 -6.54 -3.02
CA GLY A 54 -12.57 -5.89 -1.98
C GLY A 54 -12.65 -6.68 -0.67
N GLN A 55 -11.86 -7.75 -0.51
CA GLN A 55 -11.87 -8.57 0.70
C GLN A 55 -10.90 -8.03 1.73
N ILE A 56 -11.33 -7.97 2.99
CA ILE A 56 -10.41 -7.65 4.09
C ILE A 56 -9.54 -8.87 4.38
N ILE A 57 -8.24 -8.75 4.10
CA ILE A 57 -7.27 -9.85 4.19
C ILE A 57 -6.40 -9.78 5.45
N ALA A 58 -6.30 -8.61 6.07
CA ALA A 58 -5.58 -8.43 7.33
C ALA A 58 -6.10 -7.21 8.11
N LYS A 59 -5.84 -7.19 9.41
CA LYS A 59 -6.16 -6.07 10.31
C LYS A 59 -5.01 -5.80 11.27
N ALA A 60 -4.82 -4.54 11.61
CA ALA A 60 -3.86 -4.11 12.63
C ALA A 60 -4.42 -2.95 13.46
N GLN A 61 -3.74 -2.61 14.56
CA GLN A 61 -4.06 -1.47 15.39
C GLN A 61 -2.80 -0.66 15.66
N VAL A 62 -2.94 0.65 15.68
CA VAL A 62 -1.92 1.59 16.19
C VAL A 62 -2.23 1.91 17.63
N LYS A 63 -1.21 1.87 18.48
CA LYS A 63 -1.28 2.24 19.90
C LYS A 63 -0.03 3.06 20.26
N GLY A 64 -0.15 4.38 20.16
CA GLY A 64 0.94 5.31 20.37
C GLY A 64 1.85 5.46 19.15
N GLU A 65 2.57 6.59 19.09
CA GLU A 65 3.63 6.93 18.13
C GLU A 65 3.32 6.78 16.63
N GLY A 66 2.07 6.50 16.23
CA GLY A 66 1.69 6.32 14.83
C GLY A 66 2.16 5.02 14.19
N ARG A 67 3.04 4.23 14.82
CA ARG A 67 3.62 3.04 14.21
C ARG A 67 2.64 1.89 14.09
N TYR A 68 2.70 1.19 12.96
CA TYR A 68 1.95 -0.04 12.75
C TYR A 68 2.81 -1.12 12.10
N GLN A 69 2.33 -2.35 12.28
CA GLN A 69 2.82 -3.53 11.58
C GLN A 69 1.60 -4.36 11.19
N ILE A 70 1.55 -4.80 9.93
CA ILE A 70 0.48 -5.64 9.42
C ILE A 70 1.07 -6.78 8.58
N THR A 71 0.59 -7.99 8.80
CA THR A 71 1.00 -9.16 8.03
C THR A 71 -0.04 -9.47 6.96
N LEU A 72 0.35 -9.35 5.69
CA LEU A 72 -0.47 -9.77 4.57
C LEU A 72 -0.28 -11.27 4.32
N PRO A 73 -1.38 -12.01 4.03
CA PRO A 73 -1.27 -13.39 3.63
C PRO A 73 -0.58 -13.50 2.27
N ALA A 74 0.11 -14.61 2.05
CA ALA A 74 0.94 -14.79 0.86
C ALA A 74 0.19 -14.86 -0.47
N ASN A 75 -1.11 -15.14 -0.42
CA ASN A 75 -2.01 -15.17 -1.58
C ASN A 75 -2.83 -13.88 -1.71
N ALA A 76 -2.35 -12.76 -1.14
CA ALA A 76 -2.97 -11.46 -1.30
C ALA A 76 -3.03 -11.06 -2.78
N ASN A 77 -4.21 -10.59 -3.22
CA ASN A 77 -4.37 -10.05 -4.57
C ASN A 77 -3.99 -8.57 -4.56
N TYR A 78 -2.85 -8.25 -5.16
CA TYR A 78 -2.43 -6.86 -5.36
C TYR A 78 -3.24 -6.17 -6.47
N PRO A 79 -3.37 -4.84 -6.43
CA PRO A 79 -2.94 -3.93 -5.35
C PRO A 79 -3.75 -4.13 -4.07
N VAL A 80 -3.09 -3.98 -2.93
CA VAL A 80 -3.72 -4.01 -1.60
C VAL A 80 -3.89 -2.58 -1.09
N LEU A 81 -5.10 -2.24 -0.69
CA LEU A 81 -5.48 -0.96 -0.13
C LEU A 81 -5.43 -1.01 1.40
N LEU A 82 -4.52 -0.27 1.99
CA LEU A 82 -4.46 -0.06 3.44
C LEU A 82 -5.38 1.10 3.81
N LYS A 83 -6.32 0.85 4.73
CA LYS A 83 -7.25 1.85 5.25
C LYS A 83 -6.98 2.06 6.74
N ALA A 84 -6.54 3.25 7.13
CA ALA A 84 -6.41 3.64 8.52
C ALA A 84 -7.59 4.51 8.95
N THR A 85 -8.37 4.06 9.93
CA THR A 85 -9.42 4.85 10.57
C THR A 85 -8.89 5.43 11.88
N LEU A 86 -8.88 6.77 12.00
CA LEU A 86 -8.34 7.49 13.15
C LEU A 86 -9.49 8.00 14.04
N PRO A 87 -9.69 7.46 15.26
CA PRO A 87 -10.76 7.91 16.15
C PRO A 87 -10.56 9.35 16.64
N GLN A 88 -9.32 9.81 16.82
CA GLN A 88 -9.02 11.17 17.29
C GLN A 88 -9.47 12.25 16.28
N GLU A 89 -9.49 11.92 14.99
CA GLU A 89 -9.92 12.82 13.92
C GLU A 89 -11.37 12.53 13.47
N ARG A 90 -12.28 12.28 14.41
CA ARG A 90 -13.70 11.98 14.12
C ARG A 90 -13.90 10.79 13.17
N ASN A 91 -13.10 9.72 13.35
CA ASN A 91 -13.10 8.53 12.49
C ASN A 91 -12.76 8.82 11.02
N LYS A 92 -11.92 9.82 10.77
CA LYS A 92 -11.39 10.08 9.43
C LYS A 92 -10.58 8.88 8.93
N VAL A 93 -10.69 8.62 7.64
CA VAL A 93 -10.02 7.51 6.96
C VAL A 93 -8.96 8.05 6.03
N PHE A 94 -7.72 7.57 6.22
CA PHE A 94 -6.62 7.77 5.29
C PHE A 94 -6.26 6.44 4.62
N GLN A 95 -5.78 6.53 3.38
CA GLN A 95 -5.54 5.38 2.54
C GLN A 95 -4.11 5.36 2.01
N ALA A 96 -3.58 4.17 1.79
CA ALA A 96 -2.33 3.94 1.06
C ALA A 96 -2.47 2.68 0.21
N VAL A 97 -1.73 2.61 -0.90
CA VAL A 97 -1.75 1.48 -1.82
C VAL A 97 -0.42 0.76 -1.80
N VAL A 98 -0.48 -0.55 -1.65
CA VAL A 98 0.66 -1.46 -1.77
C VAL A 98 0.51 -2.19 -3.09
N THR A 99 1.51 -2.09 -3.96
CA THR A 99 1.43 -2.61 -5.34
C THR A 99 2.01 -4.00 -5.52
N SER A 100 2.84 -4.48 -4.60
CA SER A 100 3.43 -5.81 -4.63
C SER A 100 3.83 -6.30 -3.24
N ASP A 101 4.15 -7.59 -3.15
CA ASP A 101 4.65 -8.29 -1.96
C ASP A 101 6.09 -7.92 -1.57
N LEU A 102 6.77 -7.13 -2.40
CA LEU A 102 8.12 -6.61 -2.17
C LEU A 102 8.14 -5.35 -1.31
N VAL A 103 6.97 -4.76 -1.04
CA VAL A 103 6.85 -3.56 -0.22
C VAL A 103 6.85 -3.99 1.25
N GLU A 104 7.92 -3.64 1.96
CA GLU A 104 8.06 -3.90 3.41
C GLU A 104 7.73 -2.67 4.26
N GLU A 105 7.72 -1.48 3.65
CA GLU A 105 7.46 -0.20 4.32
C GLU A 105 6.42 0.62 3.55
N GLN A 106 5.39 1.09 4.24
CA GLN A 106 4.34 1.92 3.66
C GLN A 106 3.74 2.86 4.71
N ASP A 107 3.93 4.16 4.55
CA ASP A 107 3.22 5.13 5.38
C ASP A 107 1.77 5.33 4.92
N ILE A 108 0.90 5.61 5.87
CA ILE A 108 -0.48 6.04 5.64
C ILE A 108 -0.60 7.49 6.10
N SER A 109 -0.83 8.41 5.16
CA SER A 109 -0.87 9.86 5.41
C SER A 109 -1.93 10.56 4.56
N PRO A 110 -2.23 11.86 4.81
CA PRO A 110 -3.09 12.63 3.92
C PRO A 110 -2.58 12.65 2.47
N MET A 111 -1.26 12.57 2.28
CA MET A 111 -0.65 12.56 0.96
C MET A 111 -0.91 11.24 0.22
N THR A 112 -0.71 10.10 0.87
CA THR A 112 -1.00 8.79 0.23
C THR A 112 -2.48 8.63 -0.04
N ASP A 113 -3.34 9.20 0.83
CA ASP A 113 -4.78 9.21 0.65
C ASP A 113 -5.19 10.00 -0.60
N LEU A 114 -4.57 11.16 -0.85
CA LEU A 114 -4.77 11.93 -2.08
C LEU A 114 -4.35 11.15 -3.33
N VAL A 115 -3.22 10.42 -3.27
CA VAL A 115 -2.75 9.59 -4.38
C VAL A 115 -3.76 8.48 -4.68
N VAL A 116 -4.21 7.76 -3.65
CA VAL A 116 -5.21 6.69 -3.80
C VAL A 116 -6.50 7.23 -4.40
N LYS A 117 -7.06 8.30 -3.83
CA LYS A 117 -8.30 8.92 -4.33
C LYS A 117 -8.16 9.41 -5.77
N SER A 118 -7.02 10.01 -6.11
CA SER A 118 -6.75 10.48 -7.47
C SER A 118 -6.62 9.32 -8.47
N ALA A 119 -5.96 8.23 -8.09
CA ALA A 119 -5.84 7.04 -8.94
C ALA A 119 -7.20 6.36 -9.16
N LEU A 120 -8.01 6.23 -8.11
CA LEU A 120 -9.39 5.74 -8.22
C LEU A 120 -10.23 6.62 -9.15
N GLY A 121 -10.10 7.95 -9.06
CA GLY A 121 -10.75 8.90 -9.97
C GLY A 121 -10.29 8.80 -11.44
N GLN A 122 -9.11 8.20 -11.69
CA GLN A 122 -8.57 7.96 -13.03
C GLN A 122 -8.92 6.57 -13.59
N GLY A 123 -9.76 5.79 -12.90
CA GLY A 123 -10.23 4.48 -13.39
C GLY A 123 -9.64 3.29 -12.64
N GLY A 124 -9.02 3.49 -11.47
CA GLY A 124 -8.63 2.40 -10.57
C GLY A 124 -7.17 2.44 -10.16
N LEU A 125 -6.79 1.51 -9.27
CA LEU A 125 -5.44 1.39 -8.70
C LEU A 125 -4.49 0.64 -9.66
N THR A 126 -4.35 1.11 -10.90
CA THR A 126 -3.34 0.58 -11.83
C THR A 126 -1.98 1.26 -11.61
N PRO A 127 -0.85 0.63 -11.97
CA PRO A 127 0.47 1.25 -11.87
C PRO A 127 0.54 2.61 -12.56
N GLU A 128 -0.07 2.76 -13.74
CA GLU A 128 -0.08 4.00 -14.53
C GLU A 128 -0.86 5.10 -13.82
N ASN A 129 -2.03 4.76 -13.27
CA ASN A 129 -2.88 5.71 -12.54
C ASN A 129 -2.25 6.13 -11.22
N ILE A 130 -1.63 5.21 -10.49
CA ILE A 130 -0.90 5.51 -9.24
C ILE A 130 0.29 6.41 -9.54
N ALA A 131 1.10 6.11 -10.57
CA ALA A 131 2.23 6.95 -10.96
C ALA A 131 1.80 8.37 -11.37
N ARG A 132 0.73 8.48 -12.17
CA ARG A 132 0.18 9.78 -12.57
C ARG A 132 -0.39 10.55 -11.36
N ALA A 133 -1.13 9.86 -10.49
CA ALA A 133 -1.67 10.43 -9.26
C ALA A 133 -0.58 10.93 -8.31
N ALA A 134 0.48 10.14 -8.12
CA ALA A 134 1.63 10.52 -7.30
C ALA A 134 2.32 11.78 -7.85
N GLY A 135 2.56 11.84 -9.17
CA GLY A 135 3.09 13.03 -9.82
C GLY A 135 2.21 14.28 -9.65
N ALA A 136 0.89 14.11 -9.70
CA ALA A 136 -0.06 15.20 -9.49
C ALA A 136 -0.12 15.66 -8.01
N ALA A 137 -0.08 14.73 -7.07
CA ALA A 137 -0.20 15.02 -5.63
C ALA A 137 0.96 15.90 -5.12
N ILE A 138 2.16 15.80 -5.72
CA ILE A 138 3.31 16.65 -5.40
C ILE A 138 2.96 18.14 -5.56
N ASN A 139 2.21 18.48 -6.62
CA ASN A 139 1.79 19.86 -6.92
C ASN A 139 0.59 20.31 -6.09
N GLN A 140 -0.12 19.38 -5.46
CA GLN A 140 -1.32 19.65 -4.67
C GLN A 140 -1.06 19.75 -3.17
N ARG A 141 0.20 19.59 -2.72
CA ARG A 141 0.56 19.78 -1.31
C ARG A 141 0.08 21.17 -0.86
N PRO A 142 -0.90 21.27 0.06
CA PRO A 142 -1.25 22.54 0.63
C PRO A 142 0.00 23.07 1.33
N THR A 143 0.48 24.23 0.91
CA THR A 143 1.45 25.00 1.68
C THR A 143 0.80 25.42 2.99
N GLN A 144 0.73 24.53 3.98
CA GLN A 144 0.48 24.93 5.35
C GLN A 144 1.77 25.59 5.86
N GLY A 145 1.71 26.91 6.02
CA GLY A 145 2.55 27.65 6.96
C GLY A 145 3.81 28.36 6.44
N GLY A 146 4.08 28.40 5.14
CA GLY A 146 5.22 29.11 4.58
C GLY A 146 4.78 30.25 3.66
N LYS A 147 4.88 31.48 4.16
CA LYS A 147 4.72 32.74 3.42
C LYS A 147 5.29 32.60 2.00
N ARG A 148 4.42 32.58 0.98
CA ARG A 148 4.85 32.69 -0.42
C ARG A 148 5.50 34.07 -0.59
N THR A 149 6.82 34.17 -0.42
CA THR A 149 7.55 35.29 -1.01
C THR A 149 7.58 35.03 -2.51
N SER A 150 6.57 35.54 -3.21
CA SER A 150 6.70 35.87 -4.61
C SER A 150 7.68 37.05 -4.73
N SER A 151 8.96 36.83 -4.41
CA SER A 151 10.01 37.72 -4.89
C SER A 151 10.10 37.44 -6.38
N GLY A 152 9.59 38.40 -7.15
CA GLY A 152 9.50 38.34 -8.59
C GLY A 152 10.80 37.87 -9.20
N PHE A 153 10.68 36.79 -9.96
CA PHE A 153 11.62 36.46 -11.02
C PHE A 153 11.46 37.53 -12.10
N LYS A 154 12.01 38.72 -11.87
CA LYS A 154 12.17 39.75 -12.89
C LYS A 154 13.45 39.41 -13.63
N GLY A 155 13.28 38.66 -14.72
CA GLY A 155 14.31 38.53 -15.73
C GLY A 155 14.68 39.94 -16.23
N ASP A 156 15.87 40.38 -15.88
CA ASP A 156 16.70 41.17 -16.79
C ASP A 156 18.10 40.56 -16.75
N LEU A 157 18.41 39.81 -17.80
CA LEU A 157 19.67 39.09 -18.00
C LEU A 157 20.63 39.92 -18.87
N THR A 158 20.53 41.25 -18.81
CA THR A 158 21.46 42.13 -19.52
C THR A 158 21.91 43.28 -18.64
N LYS A 159 22.99 43.05 -17.88
CA LYS A 159 24.16 43.94 -17.79
C LYS A 159 25.05 43.55 -16.61
N GLN A 160 26.32 43.88 -16.77
CA GLN A 160 27.37 43.95 -15.76
C GLN A 160 28.12 42.64 -15.49
N TYR A 161 29.00 42.27 -16.42
CA TYR A 161 30.41 42.07 -16.08
C TYR A 161 31.27 42.37 -17.32
N SER A 162 31.58 43.65 -17.52
CA SER A 162 32.61 44.13 -18.43
C SER A 162 33.51 45.05 -17.63
N GLY A 163 34.66 44.55 -17.19
CA GLY A 163 35.62 45.34 -16.43
C GLY A 163 36.60 44.47 -15.65
N TRP A 164 37.53 43.84 -16.37
CA TRP A 164 38.83 43.49 -15.78
C TRP A 164 39.81 44.56 -16.27
N HIS A 165 40.33 45.34 -15.33
CA HIS A 165 41.53 46.14 -15.42
C HIS A 165 42.45 45.71 -14.29
#